data_AF-A0A958Y843-F1
#
_entry.id   AF-A0A958Y843-F1
#
_cell.length_a   1.000
_cell.length_b   1.000
_cell.length_c   1.000
_cell.angle_alpha   90.00
_cell.angle_beta   90.00
_cell.angle_gamma   90.00
#
_symmetry.space_group_name_H-M   'P 1'
#
loop_
_entity.id
_entity.type
_entity.pdbx_description
1 polymer ?
#
loop_
_entity_poly.entity_id
_entity_poly.type
_entity_poly.pdbx_seq_one_letter_code
_entity_poly.pdbx_strand_id
1 'polypeptide(L)'
;MKIISYNVNGIRAAINKGFLDWLQSANPDVICLQEIKANEDQFDTTVFESIGYPYHYWFSAEKKGYSGVAIISKIKPNHVEFGTGIPSMDAEGRNLRADFDTVSVMSLY
;
A
#
# COMPACT_ATOMS: atom_id res chain seq x y z
N MET A 1 13.01 -6.27 10.57
CA MET A 1 11.93 -5.69 9.77
C MET A 1 12.39 -4.35 9.22
N LYS A 2 12.69 -4.26 7.92
CA LYS A 2 12.97 -3.02 7.19
C LYS A 2 11.66 -2.47 6.64
N ILE A 3 11.30 -1.25 7.05
CA ILE A 3 10.06 -0.59 6.63
C ILE A 3 10.42 0.62 5.77
N ILE A 4 9.72 0.79 4.66
CA ILE A 4 9.82 1.97 3.80
C ILE A 4 8.44 2.64 3.74
N SER A 5 8.42 3.98 3.70
CA SER A 5 7.21 4.74 3.36
C SER A 5 7.49 5.58 2.13
N TYR A 6 6.58 5.55 1.16
CA TYR A 6 6.72 6.28 -0.10
C TYR A 6 5.37 6.77 -0.63
N ASN A 7 5.21 8.08 -0.70
CA ASN A 7 4.14 8.70 -1.48
C ASN A 7 4.48 8.60 -2.97
N VAL A 8 3.72 7.78 -3.70
CA VAL A 8 4.00 7.42 -5.10
C VAL A 8 3.38 8.40 -6.10
N ASN A 9 2.50 9.30 -5.66
CA ASN A 9 1.76 10.23 -6.51
C ASN A 9 1.14 9.54 -7.76
N GLY A 10 0.51 8.38 -7.54
CA GLY A 10 -0.10 7.54 -8.56
C GLY A 10 0.67 6.24 -8.83
N ILE A 11 0.14 5.11 -8.37
CA ILE A 11 0.81 3.80 -8.45
C ILE A 11 1.11 3.37 -9.89
N ARG A 12 0.18 3.59 -10.82
CA ARG A 12 0.35 3.27 -12.25
C ARG A 12 1.52 4.03 -12.87
N ALA A 13 1.63 5.32 -12.56
CA ALA A 13 2.74 6.15 -13.05
C ALA A 13 4.07 5.73 -12.41
N ALA A 14 4.07 5.36 -11.13
CA ALA A 14 5.25 4.85 -10.45
C ALA A 14 5.72 3.51 -11.07
N ILE A 15 4.81 2.56 -11.31
CA ILE A 15 5.12 1.28 -11.98
C ILE A 15 5.76 1.53 -13.35
N ASN A 16 5.16 2.40 -14.17
CA ASN A 16 5.70 2.76 -15.49
C ASN A 16 7.09 3.43 -15.43
N LYS A 17 7.48 3.97 -14.27
CA LYS A 17 8.78 4.62 -14.03
C LYS A 17 9.80 3.72 -13.30
N GLY A 18 9.56 2.41 -13.27
CA GLY A 18 10.51 1.44 -12.68
C GLY A 18 10.36 1.26 -11.17
N PHE A 19 9.18 1.51 -10.60
CA PHE A 19 8.93 1.28 -9.18
C PHE A 19 9.18 -0.18 -8.76
N LEU A 20 8.84 -1.16 -9.60
CA LEU A 20 9.03 -2.58 -9.28
C LEU A 20 10.51 -2.94 -9.18
N ASP A 21 11.34 -2.50 -10.13
CA ASP A 21 12.79 -2.70 -10.10
C ASP A 21 13.41 -2.05 -8.86
N TRP A 22 12.98 -0.83 -8.55
CA TRP A 22 13.41 -0.14 -7.34
C TRP A 22 12.98 -0.88 -6.08
N LEU A 23 11.75 -1.40 -6.01
CA LEU A 23 11.24 -2.13 -4.85
C LEU A 23 12.01 -3.43 -4.63
N GLN A 24 12.37 -4.14 -5.69
CA GLN A 24 13.23 -5.32 -5.62
C GLN A 24 14.64 -4.97 -5.12
N SER A 25 15.23 -3.89 -5.61
CA SER A 25 16.56 -3.43 -5.18
C SER A 25 16.56 -2.93 -3.73
N ALA A 26 15.56 -2.13 -3.35
CA ALA A 26 15.40 -1.61 -2.00
C ALA A 26 15.06 -2.70 -0.98
N ASN A 27 14.35 -3.74 -1.44
CA ASN A 27 14.08 -4.98 -0.71
C ASN A 27 13.52 -4.82 0.73
N PRO A 28 12.57 -3.89 1.03
CA PRO A 28 11.95 -3.80 2.36
C PRO A 28 11.19 -5.07 2.75
N ASP A 29 10.96 -5.27 4.04
CA ASP A 29 10.03 -6.31 4.53
C ASP A 29 8.58 -5.84 4.39
N VAL A 30 8.35 -4.55 4.62
CA VAL A 30 7.05 -3.87 4.49
C VAL A 30 7.26 -2.52 3.81
N ILE A 31 6.41 -2.17 2.84
CA ILE A 31 6.36 -0.82 2.25
C ILE A 31 4.96 -0.24 2.37
N CYS A 32 4.90 0.99 2.88
CA CYS A 32 3.70 1.82 2.95
C CYS A 32 3.67 2.74 1.74
N LEU A 33 2.58 2.72 0.98
CA LEU A 33 2.36 3.60 -0.15
C LEU A 33 1.25 4.60 0.15
N GLN A 34 1.44 5.83 -0.30
CA GLN A 34 0.45 6.92 -0.21
C GLN A 34 0.18 7.54 -1.59
N GLU A 35 -0.98 8.16 -1.73
CA GLU A 35 -1.46 8.70 -3.01
C GLU A 35 -1.42 7.68 -4.15
N ILE A 36 -1.96 6.47 -3.92
CA ILE A 36 -2.02 5.44 -4.97
C ILE A 36 -2.87 5.89 -6.18
N LYS A 37 -3.89 6.74 -5.97
CA LYS A 37 -4.76 7.32 -7.01
C LYS A 37 -5.33 6.29 -7.99
N ALA A 38 -5.64 5.10 -7.46
CA ALA A 38 -6.19 3.99 -8.22
C ALA A 38 -6.99 3.08 -7.30
N ASN A 39 -8.02 2.46 -7.88
CA ASN A 39 -8.68 1.29 -7.30
C ASN A 39 -7.91 0.03 -7.72
N GLU A 40 -8.05 -1.05 -6.94
CA GLU A 40 -7.37 -2.33 -7.20
C GLU A 40 -7.67 -2.90 -8.59
N ASP A 41 -8.86 -2.66 -9.14
CA ASP A 41 -9.28 -3.13 -10.47
C ASP A 41 -8.65 -2.33 -11.63
N GLN A 42 -7.90 -1.27 -11.35
CA GLN A 42 -7.35 -0.36 -12.37
C GLN A 42 -5.90 -0.65 -12.76
N PHE A 43 -5.25 -1.64 -12.12
CA PHE A 43 -3.90 -2.08 -12.45
C PHE A 43 -3.70 -3.54 -12.01
N ASP A 44 -2.69 -4.19 -12.58
CA ASP A 44 -2.35 -5.56 -12.20
C ASP A 44 -1.60 -5.58 -10.87
N THR A 45 -2.25 -6.06 -9.80
CA THR A 45 -1.65 -6.21 -8.48
C THR A 45 -0.78 -7.46 -8.37
N THR A 46 -0.95 -8.45 -9.25
CA THR A 46 -0.19 -9.72 -9.21
C THR A 46 1.29 -9.52 -9.49
N VAL A 47 1.67 -8.39 -10.10
CA VAL A 47 3.07 -7.99 -10.29
C VAL A 47 3.85 -7.97 -8.98
N PHE A 48 3.23 -7.61 -7.85
CA PHE A 48 3.89 -7.58 -6.53
C PHE A 48 4.22 -8.98 -6.03
N GLU A 49 3.35 -9.95 -6.30
CA GLU A 49 3.56 -11.35 -5.96
C GLU A 49 4.75 -11.92 -6.73
N SER A 50 4.84 -11.61 -8.03
CA SER A 50 5.94 -12.07 -8.89
C SER A 50 7.32 -11.56 -8.46
N ILE A 51 7.38 -10.45 -7.72
CA ILE A 51 8.62 -9.88 -7.18
C ILE A 51 8.83 -10.17 -5.69
N GLY A 52 8.08 -11.12 -5.12
CA GLY A 52 8.29 -11.62 -3.76
C GLY A 52 7.54 -10.90 -2.65
N TYR A 53 6.49 -10.13 -2.97
CA TYR A 53 5.59 -9.50 -2.00
C TYR A 53 4.18 -10.10 -2.11
N PRO A 54 3.94 -11.30 -1.55
CA PRO A 54 2.67 -12.01 -1.68
C PRO A 54 1.52 -11.39 -0.88
N TYR A 55 1.78 -10.44 0.02
CA TYR A 55 0.75 -9.81 0.85
C TYR A 55 0.66 -8.33 0.51
N HIS A 56 -0.42 -7.93 -0.15
CA HIS A 56 -0.67 -6.54 -0.54
C HIS A 56 -2.12 -6.17 -0.23
N TYR A 57 -2.31 -4.97 0.29
CA TYR A 57 -3.60 -4.48 0.80
C TYR A 57 -3.75 -3.02 0.37
N TRP A 58 -4.90 -2.66 -0.20
CA TRP A 58 -5.13 -1.35 -0.78
C TRP A 58 -6.41 -0.73 -0.24
N PHE A 59 -6.32 0.49 0.26
CA PHE A 59 -7.48 1.26 0.68
C PHE A 59 -7.62 2.49 -0.20
N SER A 60 -8.43 2.37 -1.24
CA SER A 60 -8.66 3.42 -2.22
C SER A 60 -9.73 4.41 -1.75
N ALA A 61 -9.62 5.66 -2.18
CA ALA A 61 -10.68 6.65 -1.97
C ALA A 61 -11.93 6.32 -2.81
N GLU A 62 -13.11 6.71 -2.32
CA GLU A 62 -14.35 6.63 -3.09
C GLU A 62 -14.28 7.47 -4.38
N LYS A 63 -13.61 8.63 -4.29
CA LYS A 63 -13.35 9.49 -5.43
C LYS A 63 -12.26 8.88 -6.31
N LYS A 64 -12.63 8.48 -7.54
CA LYS A 64 -11.70 7.92 -8.53
C LYS A 64 -10.52 8.85 -8.78
N GLY A 65 -9.31 8.26 -8.78
CA GLY A 65 -8.06 8.99 -9.05
C GLY A 65 -7.59 9.90 -7.91
N TYR A 66 -8.15 9.76 -6.71
CA TYR A 66 -7.80 10.57 -5.54
C TYR A 66 -7.18 9.71 -4.42
N SER A 67 -6.27 10.30 -3.65
CA SER A 67 -5.73 9.77 -2.39
C SER A 67 -5.39 8.26 -2.45
N GLY A 68 -5.81 7.50 -1.44
CA GLY A 68 -5.62 6.08 -1.25
C GLY A 68 -4.25 5.73 -0.68
N VAL A 69 -4.23 4.70 0.17
CA VAL A 69 -3.03 4.14 0.79
C VAL A 69 -2.93 2.65 0.54
N ALA A 70 -1.73 2.09 0.64
CA ALA A 70 -1.51 0.65 0.59
C ALA A 70 -0.40 0.20 1.52
N ILE A 71 -0.44 -1.08 1.88
CA ILE A 71 0.65 -1.79 2.55
C ILE A 71 0.97 -3.03 1.71
N ILE A 72 2.24 -3.15 1.33
CA ILE A 72 2.76 -4.30 0.59
C ILE A 72 3.87 -4.94 1.44
N SER A 73 3.84 -6.26 1.59
CA SER A 73 4.62 -6.97 2.60
C SER A 73 5.07 -8.34 2.12
N LYS A 74 6.26 -8.74 2.57
CA LYS A 74 6.77 -10.11 2.46
C LYS A 74 6.22 -11.03 3.55
N ILE A 75 5.86 -10.44 4.69
CA ILE A 75 5.43 -11.13 5.90
C ILE A 75 3.91 -11.03 5.99
N LYS A 76 3.22 -12.13 6.26
CA LYS A 76 1.77 -12.13 6.46
C LYS A 76 1.43 -11.35 7.74
N PRO A 77 0.61 -10.30 7.70
CA PRO A 77 0.08 -9.68 8.90
C PRO A 77 -0.87 -10.63 9.64
N ASN A 78 -0.92 -10.51 10.96
CA ASN A 78 -1.89 -11.19 11.82
C ASN A 78 -3.30 -10.58 11.65
N HIS A 79 -3.36 -9.26 11.45
CA HIS A 79 -4.58 -8.51 11.22
C HIS A 79 -4.32 -7.35 10.26
N VAL A 80 -5.34 -6.97 9.48
CA VAL A 80 -5.32 -5.78 8.64
C VAL A 80 -6.57 -4.98 8.92
N GLU A 81 -6.39 -3.74 9.34
CA GLU A 81 -7.47 -2.80 9.66
C GLU A 81 -7.57 -1.75 8.55
N PHE A 82 -8.73 -1.68 7.91
CA PHE A 82 -9.03 -0.70 6.85
C PHE A 82 -9.76 0.49 7.45
N GLY A 83 -9.17 1.67 7.30
CA GLY A 83 -9.75 2.91 7.80
C GLY A 83 -9.58 3.09 9.31
N THR A 84 -10.31 4.09 9.82
CA THR A 84 -10.23 4.59 11.19
C THR A 84 -11.58 4.59 11.90
N GLY A 85 -12.67 4.36 11.16
CA GLY A 85 -14.03 4.59 11.62
C GLY A 85 -14.45 6.07 11.56
N ILE A 86 -13.60 6.96 11.03
CA ILE A 86 -13.91 8.38 10.84
C ILE A 86 -14.36 8.58 9.39
N PRO A 87 -15.66 8.87 9.13
CA PRO A 87 -16.20 8.86 7.78
C PRO A 87 -15.47 9.76 6.77
N SER A 88 -15.01 10.94 7.20
CA SER A 88 -14.28 11.87 6.32
C SER A 88 -12.90 11.35 5.92
N MET A 89 -12.25 10.54 6.76
CA MET A 89 -10.95 9.95 6.43
C MET A 89 -11.11 8.67 5.62
N ASP A 90 -12.13 7.87 5.95
CA ASP A 90 -12.36 6.57 5.33
C ASP A 90 -12.87 6.72 3.90
N ALA A 91 -13.73 7.71 3.63
CA ALA A 91 -14.16 8.05 2.27
C ALA A 91 -12.99 8.44 1.34
N GLU A 92 -11.87 8.89 1.93
CA GLU A 92 -10.66 9.29 1.21
C GLU A 92 -9.54 8.23 1.23
N GLY A 93 -9.79 7.05 1.81
CA GLY A 93 -8.83 5.94 1.82
C GLY A 93 -7.50 6.31 2.48
N ARG A 94 -7.52 6.96 3.65
CA ARG A 94 -6.32 7.61 4.22
C ARG A 94 -5.50 6.77 5.21
N ASN A 95 -6.05 5.68 5.71
CA ASN A 95 -5.40 4.89 6.76
C ASN A 95 -5.56 3.40 6.51
N LEU A 96 -4.44 2.69 6.61
CA LEU A 96 -4.40 1.23 6.58
C LEU A 96 -3.37 0.77 7.58
N ARG A 97 -3.73 -0.17 8.44
CA ARG A 97 -2.85 -0.74 9.46
C ARG A 97 -2.67 -2.24 9.24
N ALA A 98 -1.42 -2.70 9.32
CA ALA A 98 -1.07 -4.11 9.35
C ALA A 98 -0.43 -4.44 10.70
N ASP A 99 -1.01 -5.41 11.41
CA ASP A 99 -0.53 -5.84 12.73
C ASP A 99 0.31 -7.10 12.58
N PHE A 100 1.50 -7.08 13.16
CA PHE A 100 2.42 -8.22 13.27
C PHE A 100 2.60 -8.57 14.75
N ASP A 101 3.37 -9.63 15.04
CA ASP A 101 3.51 -10.17 16.41
C ASP A 101 3.94 -9.13 17.47
N THR A 102 4.77 -8.17 17.08
CA THR A 102 5.39 -7.22 18.01
C THR A 102 5.21 -5.76 17.63
N VAL A 103 4.64 -5.48 16.45
CA VAL A 103 4.55 -4.13 15.90
C VAL A 103 3.35 -4.00 14.97
N SER A 104 2.71 -2.84 15.00
CA SER A 104 1.74 -2.41 14.00
C SER A 104 2.37 -1.39 13.07
N VAL A 105 2.21 -1.58 11.76
CA VAL A 105 2.68 -0.65 10.73
C VAL A 105 1.48 0.01 10.09
N MET A 106 1.52 1.33 9.94
CA MET A 106 0.41 2.12 9.42
C MET A 106 0.88 2.95 8.22
N SER A 107 0.16 2.84 7.11
CA SER A 107 0.28 3.79 5.99
C SER A 107 -0.77 4.87 6.20
N LEU A 108 -0.33 6.14 6.27
CA LEU A 108 -1.17 7.30 6.52
C LEU A 108 -0.86 8.40 5.52
N TYR A 109 -1.89 9.01 4.95
CA TYR A 109 -1.82 10.22 4.13
C TYR A 109 -2.77 11.31 4.63
#